data_AF-A0A7C7VZR4-F1
#
_entry.id   AF-A0A7C7VZR4-F1
#
_cell.length_a   1.000
_cell.length_b   1.000
_cell.length_c   1.000
_cell.angle_alpha   90.00
_cell.angle_beta   90.00
_cell.angle_gamma   90.00
#
_symmetry.space_group_name_H-M   'P 1'
#
loop_
_entity.id
_entity.type
_entity.pdbx_description
1 polymer ?
#
loop_
_entity_poly.entity_id
_entity_poly.type
_entity_poly.pdbx_seq_one_letter_code
_entity_poly.pdbx_strand_id
1 'polypeptide(L)' 'YKGDPRSAIVDASLTAVIGGRMVKVIAWYDNEWGYSVRVADLVKLMADKGL' A
#
# COMPACT_ATOMS: atom_id res chain seq x y z
N TYR A 1 6.95 0.63 -9.90
CA TYR A 1 6.17 -0.35 -9.12
C TYR A 1 5.15 -1.12 -9.95
N LYS A 2 5.28 -1.19 -11.29
CA LYS A 2 4.32 -1.89 -12.15
C LYS A 2 4.24 -3.37 -11.76
N GLY A 3 3.04 -3.88 -11.47
CA GLY A 3 2.80 -5.26 -11.07
C GLY A 3 3.20 -5.59 -9.63
N ASP A 4 3.46 -4.58 -8.80
CA ASP A 4 3.80 -4.82 -7.39
C ASP A 4 2.53 -5.08 -6.56
N PRO A 5 2.42 -6.23 -5.88
CA PRO A 5 1.20 -6.60 -5.17
C PRO A 5 1.05 -5.87 -3.83
N ARG A 6 2.03 -5.08 -3.37
CA ARG A 6 1.96 -4.40 -2.07
C ARG A 6 1.09 -3.14 -2.18
N SER A 7 0.29 -2.88 -1.14
CA SER A 7 -0.61 -1.72 -1.11
C SER A 7 0.07 -0.38 -0.82
N ALA A 8 1.28 -0.41 -0.26
CA ALA A 8 2.10 0.76 -0.03
C ALA A 8 3.57 0.34 0.14
N ILE A 9 4.47 1.11 -0.46
CA ILE A 9 5.92 0.91 -0.38
C ILE A 9 6.52 2.25 0.04
N VAL A 10 7.00 2.31 1.27
CA VAL A 10 7.61 3.53 1.81
C VAL A 10 8.92 3.80 1.07
N ASP A 11 9.03 5.01 0.52
CA ASP A 11 10.26 5.51 -0.07
C ASP A 11 11.07 6.23 1.02
N ALA A 12 12.05 5.52 1.57
CA ALA A 12 12.92 6.05 2.62
C ALA A 12 13.74 7.25 2.14
N SER A 13 14.08 7.31 0.84
CA SER A 13 14.91 8.39 0.30
C SER A 13 14.15 9.72 0.19
N LEU A 14 12.82 9.66 0.03
CA LEU A 14 11.93 10.82 -0.03
C LEU A 14 11.25 11.13 1.30
N THR A 15 11.48 10.31 2.32
CA THR A 15 10.95 10.48 3.67
C THR A 15 11.90 11.33 4.51
N ALA A 16 11.38 12.36 5.18
CA ALA A 16 12.23 13.33 5.89
C ALA A 16 11.59 13.86 7.18
N VAL A 17 12.43 14.21 8.15
CA VAL A 17 12.04 14.97 9.34
C VAL A 17 12.05 16.47 9.01
N ILE A 18 10.97 17.16 9.33
CA ILE A 18 10.78 18.60 9.15
C ILE A 18 10.64 19.24 10.54
N GLY A 19 11.44 20.28 10.82
CA GLY A 19 11.33 21.05 12.06
C GLY A 19 11.53 20.24 13.35
N GLY A 20 12.33 19.16 13.28
CA GLY A 20 12.73 18.33 14.44
C GLY A 20 11.69 17.34 14.97
N ARG A 21 10.38 17.57 14.77
CA ARG A 21 9.31 16.72 15.33
C ARG A 21 8.18 16.36 14.35
N MET A 22 8.25 16.77 13.09
CA MET A 22 7.29 16.35 12.05
C MET A 22 7.98 15.43 11.06
N VAL A 23 7.30 14.39 10.57
CA VAL A 23 7.84 13.50 9.53
C VAL A 23 6.94 13.55 8.31
N LYS A 24 7.53 13.84 7.14
CA LYS A 24 6.90 13.67 5.83
C LYS A 24 7.27 12.30 5.31
N VAL A 25 6.30 11.41 5.18
CA VAL A 25 6.49 10.05 4.63
C VAL A 25 5.93 10.02 3.22
N ILE A 26 6.70 9.45 2.28
CA ILE A 26 6.23 9.17 0.93
C ILE A 26 6.10 7.66 0.75
N ALA A 27 4.97 7.23 0.21
CA ALA A 27 4.76 5.84 -0.15
C ALA A 27 4.15 5.74 -1.55
N TRP A 28 4.64 4.77 -2.31
CA TRP A 28 4.14 4.46 -3.65
C TRP A 28 3.27 3.21 -3.62
N TYR A 29 2.33 3.12 -4.56
CA TYR A 29 1.59 1.91 -4.83
C TYR A 29 1.24 1.83 -6.31
N ASP A 30 1.07 0.62 -6.80
CA ASP A 30 0.48 0.39 -8.11
C ASP A 30 -1.04 0.52 -7.98
N ASN A 31 -1.61 1.56 -8.59
CA ASN A 31 -3.03 1.87 -8.50
C ASN A 31 -3.92 0.87 -9.25
N GLU A 32 -3.38 0.16 -10.25
CA GLU A 32 -4.12 -0.86 -10.99
C GLU A 32 -3.95 -2.23 -10.32
N TRP A 33 -2.70 -2.65 -10.15
CA TRP A 33 -2.39 -4.00 -9.69
C TRP A 33 -2.51 -4.15 -8.17
N GLY A 34 -1.91 -3.25 -7.40
CA GLY A 34 -1.92 -3.32 -5.94
C GLY A 34 -3.33 -3.22 -5.37
N TYR A 35 -4.19 -2.40 -5.99
CA TYR A 35 -5.61 -2.34 -5.64
C TYR A 35 -6.35 -3.63 -6.00
N SER A 36 -6.18 -4.13 -7.23
CA SER A 36 -6.86 -5.35 -7.70
C SER A 36 -6.52 -6.57 -6.84
N VAL A 37 -5.26 -6.71 -6.42
CA VAL A 37 -4.84 -7.80 -5.51
C VAL A 37 -5.54 -7.68 -4.16
N ARG A 38 -5.69 -6.47 -3.59
CA ARG A 38 -6.43 -6.28 -2.33
C ARG A 38 -7.92 -6.58 -2.44
N VAL A 39 -8.53 -6.26 -3.59
CA VAL A 39 -9.92 -6.65 -3.85
C VAL A 39 -10.06 -8.17 -3.88
N ALA A 40 -9.14 -8.89 -4.56
CA ALA A 40 -9.14 -10.35 -4.56
C ALA A 40 -8.95 -10.95 -3.16
N ASP A 41 -8.03 -10.40 -2.37
CA ASP A 41 -7.82 -10.81 -0.97
C ASP A 41 -9.09 -10.58 -0.12
N LEU A 42 -9.79 -9.46 -0.33
CA LEU A 42 -11.04 -9.15 0.37
C LEU A 42 -12.16 -10.14 -0.02
N VAL A 43 -12.30 -10.45 -1.31
CA VAL A 43 -13.27 -11.46 -1.78
C VAL A 43 -12.99 -12.81 -1.14
N LYS A 44 -11.72 -13.22 -1.09
CA LYS A 44 -11.31 -14.45 -0.41
C LYS A 44 -11.66 -14.41 1.08
N LEU A 45 -11.37 -13.30 1.76
CA LEU A 45 -11.74 -13.12 3.17
C LEU A 45 -13.25 -13.23 3.41
N MET A 46 -14.07 -12.71 2.50
CA MET A 46 -15.53 -12.82 2.58
C MET A 46 -15.98 -14.28 2.42
N ALA A 47 -15.45 -14.98 1.42
CA ALA A 47 -15.74 -16.40 1.21
C ALA A 47 -15.34 -17.26 2.42
N ASP A 48 -14.16 -17.00 3.00
CA ASP A 48 -13.68 -17.70 4.21
C ASP A 48 -14.57 -17.43 5.44
N LYS A 49 -15.30 -16.31 5.46
CA LYS A 49 -16.27 -15.97 6.50
C LYS A 49 -17.68 -16.53 6.25
N GLY A 50 -17.88 -17.28 5.15
CA GLY A 50 -19.16 -17.89 4.82
C GLY A 50 -20.19 -16.93 4.23
N LEU A 51 -19.73 -15.84 3.60
CA LEU A 51 -20.55 -14.94 2.77
C LEU A 51 -20.43 -15.29 1.30
#